data_AF-A0A2I4BLX8-F1
#
_entry.id   AF-A0A2I4BLX8-F1
#
_cell.length_a   1.000
_cell.length_b   1.000
_cell.length_c   1.000
_cell.angle_alpha   90.00
_cell.angle_beta   90.00
_cell.angle_gamma   90.00
#
_symmetry.space_group_name_H-M   'P 1'
#
loop_
_entity.id
_entity.type
_entity.pdbx_description
1 polymer ?
#
loop_
_entity_poly.entity_id
_entity_poly.type
_entity_poly.pdbx_seq_one_letter_code
_entity_poly.pdbx_strand_id
1 'polypeptide(L)'
;MDRWSENYWIIIDLWSKCWLVYAVVGIFKRNVLGPECCNPEVHPPLFYLMWATINFSRICSVPLWDQHFILVAVLFKWILPVYSFSMLYISYSNLHQHKAWLAINNPSVIHLTRYLTQNGLAMFAWWSLLHAVVDLGVVLKYYTAMTDPLISTVVLSIIFICVITWFSLQSVFCAKYMRHTFTVHAVLILGLGSMFTSSYRVQNFSVNTAICGIVMILVTIMSFIHLIQACVEKTHTPLAVEPNGNLGNCVTVCDLEGNIKPKQ
;
A
#
# COMPACT_ATOMS: atom_id res chain seq x y z
N MET A 1 17.59 3.79 -10.77
CA MET A 1 16.30 4.21 -11.34
C MET A 1 16.53 5.50 -12.10
N ASP A 2 15.75 5.75 -13.14
CA ASP A 2 15.89 6.95 -13.97
C ASP A 2 15.29 8.19 -13.29
N ARG A 3 15.81 9.37 -13.59
CA ARG A 3 15.53 10.61 -12.84
C ARG A 3 14.06 11.02 -12.93
N TRP A 4 13.40 10.74 -14.05
CA TRP A 4 11.97 11.07 -14.22
C TRP A 4 11.08 10.39 -13.17
N SER A 5 11.51 9.25 -12.63
CA SER A 5 10.75 8.53 -11.61
C SER A 5 10.70 9.24 -10.25
N GLU A 6 11.62 10.17 -9.98
CA GLU A 6 11.60 10.96 -8.75
C GLU A 6 10.31 11.80 -8.62
N ASN A 7 9.77 12.26 -9.75
CA ASN A 7 8.53 13.03 -9.79
C ASN A 7 7.31 12.21 -9.34
N TYR A 8 7.39 10.88 -9.35
CA TYR A 8 6.28 10.02 -8.96
C TYR A 8 5.94 10.13 -7.46
N TRP A 9 6.93 10.49 -6.63
CA TRP A 9 6.70 10.80 -5.21
C TRP A 9 5.68 11.92 -5.03
N ILE A 10 5.59 12.89 -5.95
CA ILE A 10 4.60 13.98 -5.89
C ILE A 10 3.17 13.42 -5.93
N ILE A 11 2.90 12.47 -6.82
CA ILE A 11 1.57 11.86 -6.97
C ILE A 11 1.24 11.04 -5.72
N ILE A 12 2.20 10.26 -5.23
CA ILE A 12 2.04 9.45 -4.01
C ILE A 12 1.78 10.34 -2.78
N ASP A 13 2.53 11.43 -2.65
CA ASP A 13 2.41 12.37 -1.53
C ASP A 13 1.09 13.12 -1.59
N LEU A 14 0.63 13.51 -2.79
CA LEU A 14 -0.69 14.11 -2.99
C LEU A 14 -1.80 13.15 -2.60
N TRP A 15 -1.77 11.90 -3.08
CA TRP A 15 -2.74 10.87 -2.73
C TRP A 15 -2.73 10.60 -1.22
N SER A 16 -1.54 10.59 -0.63
CA SER A 16 -1.38 10.37 0.81
C SER A 16 -2.02 11.48 1.64
N LYS A 17 -1.85 12.74 1.21
CA LYS A 17 -2.54 13.88 1.80
C LYS A 17 -4.05 13.78 1.63
N CYS A 18 -4.55 13.31 0.50
CA CYS A 18 -5.99 13.17 0.28
C CYS A 18 -6.66 12.23 1.30
N TRP A 19 -6.09 11.05 1.59
CA TRP A 19 -6.69 10.15 2.59
C TRP A 19 -6.52 10.66 4.03
N LEU A 20 -5.45 11.42 4.32
CA LEU A 20 -5.28 12.10 5.62
C LEU A 20 -6.31 13.22 5.82
N VAL A 21 -6.54 14.05 4.80
CA VAL A 21 -7.59 15.09 4.84
C VAL A 21 -8.94 14.44 5.05
N TYR A 22 -9.22 13.33 4.37
CA TYR A 22 -10.43 12.57 4.59
C TYR A 22 -10.56 12.06 6.03
N ALA A 23 -9.48 11.55 6.62
CA ALA A 23 -9.47 11.15 8.04
C ALA A 23 -9.80 12.32 8.98
N VAL A 24 -9.24 13.51 8.74
CA VAL A 24 -9.55 14.71 9.53
C VAL A 24 -11.01 15.13 9.36
N VAL A 25 -11.55 15.11 8.15
CA VAL A 25 -12.97 15.39 7.90
C VAL A 25 -13.86 14.39 8.66
N GLY A 26 -13.45 13.12 8.74
CA GLY A 26 -14.12 12.08 9.51
C GLY A 26 -14.23 12.33 11.02
N ILE A 27 -13.36 13.19 11.58
CA ILE A 27 -13.46 13.62 13.00
C ILE A 27 -14.67 14.53 13.21
N PHE A 28 -14.95 15.40 12.23
CA PHE A 28 -16.05 16.35 12.30
C PHE A 28 -17.38 15.75 11.82
N LYS A 29 -17.31 14.71 11.00
CA LYS A 29 -18.49 14.02 10.46
C LYS A 29 -19.07 13.08 11.51
N ARG A 30 -20.37 13.20 11.76
CA ARG A 30 -21.11 12.38 12.72
C ARG A 30 -22.00 11.37 12.00
N ASN A 31 -22.10 10.20 12.60
CA ASN A 31 -22.95 9.09 12.22
C ASN A 31 -23.92 8.78 13.37
N VAL A 32 -24.82 7.81 13.15
CA VAL A 32 -25.85 7.39 14.11
C VAL A 32 -25.26 6.97 15.47
N LEU A 33 -24.03 6.47 15.47
CA LEU A 33 -23.31 6.02 16.67
C LEU A 33 -22.33 7.05 17.25
N GLY A 34 -22.25 8.28 16.71
CA GLY A 34 -21.25 9.29 17.09
C GLY A 34 -20.27 9.62 15.97
N PRO A 35 -19.08 10.18 16.27
CA PRO A 35 -18.10 10.56 15.24
C PRO A 35 -17.70 9.39 14.34
N GLU A 36 -17.66 9.60 13.03
CA GLU A 36 -17.33 8.56 12.04
C GLU A 36 -15.92 7.99 12.22
N CYS A 37 -15.00 8.76 12.82
CA CYS A 37 -13.65 8.30 13.13
C CYS A 37 -13.60 7.18 14.18
N CYS A 38 -14.59 7.12 15.08
CA CYS A 38 -14.59 6.17 16.20
C CYS A 38 -15.61 5.05 16.02
N ASN A 39 -16.70 5.29 15.28
CA ASN A 39 -17.81 4.36 15.18
C ASN A 39 -18.28 4.18 13.71
N PRO A 40 -17.87 3.11 13.01
CA PRO A 40 -16.91 2.08 13.39
C PRO A 40 -15.46 2.50 13.15
N GLU A 41 -14.56 2.07 14.03
CA GLU A 41 -13.12 2.35 13.96
C GLU A 41 -12.46 1.55 12.81
N VAL A 42 -12.53 2.08 11.59
CA VAL A 42 -11.85 1.47 10.42
C VAL A 42 -10.33 1.65 10.53
N HIS A 43 -9.87 2.81 11.01
CA HIS A 43 -8.45 3.14 11.17
C HIS A 43 -8.15 3.56 12.62
N PRO A 44 -7.54 2.69 13.44
CA PRO A 44 -7.30 3.00 14.84
C PRO A 44 -6.16 4.02 15.03
N PRO A 45 -6.01 4.66 16.21
CA PRO A 45 -4.91 5.58 16.51
C PRO A 45 -3.52 5.02 16.17
N LEU A 46 -3.33 3.71 16.38
CA LEU A 46 -2.09 3.01 16.02
C LEU A 46 -1.76 3.14 14.51
N PHE A 47 -2.77 3.16 13.64
CA PHE A 47 -2.59 3.37 12.19
C PHE A 47 -1.94 4.73 11.89
N TYR A 48 -2.39 5.79 12.55
CA TYR A 48 -1.83 7.14 12.38
C TYR A 48 -0.44 7.28 13.03
N LEU A 49 -0.20 6.58 14.14
CA LEU A 49 1.13 6.51 14.76
C LEU A 49 2.14 5.84 13.82
N MET A 50 1.78 4.73 13.17
CA MET A 50 2.61 4.09 12.14
C MET A 50 2.92 5.07 11.00
N TRP A 51 1.93 5.82 10.52
CA TRP A 51 2.14 6.83 9.49
C TRP A 51 3.09 7.95 9.93
N ALA A 52 2.99 8.41 11.18
CA ALA A 52 3.91 9.40 11.72
C ALA A 52 5.35 8.86 11.76
N THR A 53 5.54 7.62 12.21
CA THR A 53 6.85 6.94 12.22
C THR A 53 7.44 6.78 10.82
N ILE A 54 6.61 6.47 9.81
CA ILE A 54 7.01 6.42 8.39
C ILE A 54 7.59 7.77 7.95
N ASN A 55 6.88 8.87 8.22
CA ASN A 55 7.32 10.20 7.81
C ASN A 55 8.59 10.65 8.54
N PHE A 56 8.66 10.39 9.85
CA PHE A 56 9.87 10.61 10.63
C PHE A 56 11.06 9.86 10.03
N SER A 57 10.88 8.57 9.73
CA SER A 57 11.94 7.73 9.18
C SER A 57 12.39 8.22 7.80
N ARG A 58 11.44 8.64 6.95
CA ARG A 58 11.73 9.23 5.63
C ARG A 58 12.57 10.50 5.76
N ILE A 59 12.20 11.42 6.66
CA ILE A 59 12.94 12.67 6.90
C ILE A 59 14.34 12.38 7.44
N CYS A 60 14.47 11.49 8.44
CA CYS A 60 15.77 11.12 9.01
C CYS A 60 16.70 10.43 8.01
N SER A 61 16.16 9.71 7.02
CA SER A 61 16.99 9.00 6.04
C SER A 61 17.80 9.92 5.12
N VAL A 62 17.32 11.13 4.84
CA VAL A 62 17.96 12.09 3.92
C VAL A 62 19.31 12.60 4.45
N PRO A 63 19.40 13.21 5.65
CA PRO A 63 20.69 13.69 6.15
C PRO A 63 21.67 12.55 6.42
N LEU A 64 21.20 11.36 6.81
CA LEU A 64 22.04 10.18 6.96
C LEU A 64 22.68 9.77 5.63
N TRP A 65 21.92 9.88 4.53
CA TRP A 65 22.44 9.62 3.19
C TRP A 65 23.50 10.65 2.80
N ASP A 66 23.23 11.94 3.03
CA ASP A 66 24.16 13.03 2.72
C ASP A 66 25.47 12.93 3.52
N GLN A 67 25.39 12.50 4.78
CA GLN A 67 26.54 12.25 5.64
C GLN A 67 27.26 10.92 5.35
N HIS A 68 26.91 10.21 4.27
CA HIS A 68 27.50 8.94 3.85
C HIS A 68 27.29 7.78 4.84
N PHE A 69 26.33 7.87 5.76
CA PHE A 69 25.88 6.74 6.59
C PHE A 69 24.88 5.88 5.82
N ILE A 70 25.31 5.34 4.67
CA ILE A 70 24.45 4.68 3.66
C ILE A 70 23.67 3.51 4.28
N LEU A 71 24.33 2.63 5.03
CA LEU A 71 23.67 1.47 5.65
C LEU A 71 22.53 1.91 6.57
N VAL A 72 22.77 2.90 7.43
CA VAL A 72 21.76 3.39 8.39
C VAL A 72 20.61 4.08 7.64
N ALA A 73 20.92 4.90 6.63
CA ALA A 73 19.91 5.53 5.79
C ALA A 73 19.00 4.49 5.12
N VAL A 74 19.56 3.39 4.61
CA VAL A 74 18.78 2.30 4.01
C VAL A 74 17.92 1.56 5.03
N LEU A 75 18.42 1.30 6.24
CA LEU A 75 17.60 0.71 7.31
C LEU A 75 16.38 1.58 7.62
N PHE A 76 16.55 2.90 7.70
CA PHE A 76 15.43 3.83 7.86
C PHE A 76 14.44 3.78 6.69
N LYS A 77 14.93 3.61 5.45
CA LYS A 77 14.06 3.46 4.28
C LYS A 77 13.27 2.14 4.27
N TRP A 78 13.78 1.07 4.88
CA TRP A 78 13.05 -0.20 5.04
C TRP A 78 11.87 -0.11 6.02
N ILE A 79 11.87 0.86 6.93
CA ILE A 79 10.74 1.11 7.84
C ILE A 79 9.47 1.50 7.08
N LEU A 80 9.61 2.25 5.95
CA LEU A 80 8.51 2.73 5.13
C LEU A 80 7.63 1.59 4.57
N PRO A 81 8.15 0.63 3.79
CA PRO A 81 7.35 -0.47 3.27
C PRO A 81 6.82 -1.38 4.39
N VAL A 82 7.60 -1.63 5.45
CA VAL A 82 7.17 -2.49 6.56
C VAL A 82 5.91 -1.94 7.24
N TYR A 83 5.93 -0.70 7.70
CA TYR A 83 4.76 -0.12 8.37
C TYR A 83 3.59 0.09 7.41
N SER A 84 3.84 0.44 6.15
CA SER A 84 2.75 0.62 5.19
C SER A 84 2.04 -0.69 4.85
N PHE A 85 2.75 -1.83 4.76
CA PHE A 85 2.10 -3.15 4.66
C PHE A 85 1.35 -3.52 5.95
N SER A 86 1.88 -3.21 7.13
CA SER A 86 1.14 -3.40 8.40
C SER A 86 -0.14 -2.57 8.46
N MET A 87 -0.08 -1.30 8.04
CA MET A 87 -1.24 -0.41 7.94
C MET A 87 -2.27 -0.95 6.93
N LEU A 88 -1.85 -1.49 5.78
CA LEU A 88 -2.74 -2.14 4.82
C LEU A 88 -3.46 -3.32 5.44
N TYR A 89 -2.74 -4.19 6.15
CA TYR A 89 -3.32 -5.33 6.85
C TYR A 89 -4.39 -4.89 7.86
N ILE A 90 -4.09 -3.89 8.71
CA ILE A 90 -5.06 -3.31 9.65
C ILE A 90 -6.29 -2.80 8.90
N SER A 91 -6.10 -2.03 7.82
CA SER A 91 -7.20 -1.47 7.06
C SER A 91 -8.06 -2.54 6.38
N TYR A 92 -7.47 -3.60 5.83
CA TYR A 92 -8.22 -4.70 5.22
C TYR A 92 -9.01 -5.49 6.27
N SER A 93 -8.38 -5.81 7.40
CA SER A 93 -9.02 -6.56 8.50
C SER A 93 -10.21 -5.80 9.06
N ASN A 94 -10.00 -4.54 9.47
CA ASN A 94 -11.05 -3.72 10.09
C ASN A 94 -12.19 -3.41 9.13
N LEU A 95 -11.89 -3.12 7.85
CA LEU A 95 -12.93 -2.91 6.86
C LEU A 95 -13.75 -4.18 6.60
N HIS A 96 -13.13 -5.36 6.66
CA HIS A 96 -13.86 -6.61 6.50
C HIS A 96 -14.81 -6.88 7.67
N GLN A 97 -14.34 -6.66 8.90
CA GLN A 97 -15.13 -6.84 10.12
C GLN A 97 -16.36 -5.92 10.14
N HIS A 98 -16.19 -4.64 9.78
CA HIS A 98 -17.28 -3.66 9.82
C HIS A 98 -18.07 -3.55 8.51
N LYS A 99 -17.78 -4.39 7.51
CA LYS A 99 -18.36 -4.27 6.16
C LYS A 99 -19.89 -4.34 6.16
N ALA A 100 -20.48 -5.28 6.91
CA ALA A 100 -21.92 -5.48 6.93
C ALA A 100 -22.65 -4.26 7.50
N TRP A 101 -22.14 -3.71 8.60
CA TRP A 101 -22.70 -2.51 9.22
C TRP A 101 -22.55 -1.28 8.33
N LEU A 102 -21.36 -1.09 7.74
CA LEU A 102 -21.08 0.03 6.84
C LEU A 102 -21.93 -0.04 5.56
N ALA A 103 -22.25 -1.23 5.06
CA ALA A 103 -23.06 -1.37 3.85
C ALA A 103 -24.50 -0.85 4.06
N ILE A 104 -25.03 -0.97 5.28
CA ILE A 104 -26.38 -0.52 5.63
C ILE A 104 -26.38 0.97 5.97
N ASN A 105 -25.43 1.42 6.79
CA ASN A 105 -25.46 2.77 7.36
C ASN A 105 -24.72 3.81 6.53
N ASN A 106 -23.57 3.46 5.95
CA ASN A 106 -22.69 4.39 5.22
C ASN A 106 -21.86 3.70 4.12
N PRO A 107 -22.49 3.24 3.02
CA PRO A 107 -21.82 2.47 1.98
C PRO A 107 -20.69 3.24 1.28
N SER A 108 -20.80 4.57 1.21
CA SER A 108 -19.77 5.45 0.64
C SER A 108 -18.41 5.32 1.33
N VAL A 109 -18.38 5.08 2.64
CA VAL A 109 -17.14 4.92 3.43
C VAL A 109 -16.36 3.68 2.97
N ILE A 110 -17.05 2.63 2.55
CA ILE A 110 -16.42 1.41 2.03
C ILE A 110 -15.65 1.73 0.73
N HIS A 111 -16.31 2.42 -0.20
CA HIS A 111 -15.68 2.79 -1.47
C HIS A 111 -14.52 3.75 -1.26
N LEU A 112 -14.70 4.75 -0.40
CA LEU A 112 -13.69 5.75 -0.13
C LEU A 112 -12.47 5.14 0.57
N THR A 113 -12.66 4.26 1.55
CA THR A 113 -11.56 3.54 2.20
C THR A 113 -10.78 2.68 1.19
N ARG A 114 -11.47 1.98 0.29
CA ARG A 114 -10.82 1.12 -0.72
C ARG A 114 -10.04 1.93 -1.75
N TYR A 115 -10.69 2.89 -2.39
CA TYR A 115 -10.09 3.65 -3.49
C TYR A 115 -9.10 4.70 -3.01
N LEU A 116 -9.38 5.37 -1.90
CA LEU A 116 -8.52 6.44 -1.42
C LEU A 116 -7.41 5.90 -0.51
N THR A 117 -7.76 5.20 0.57
CA THR A 117 -6.79 4.81 1.60
C THR A 117 -6.02 3.53 1.24
N GLN A 118 -6.71 2.43 0.93
CA GLN A 118 -6.05 1.14 0.68
C GLN A 118 -5.24 1.17 -0.62
N ASN A 119 -5.77 1.74 -1.70
CA ASN A 119 -5.00 1.90 -2.94
C ASN A 119 -3.87 2.93 -2.79
N GLY A 120 -4.11 4.07 -2.14
CA GLY A 120 -3.04 5.05 -1.90
C GLY A 120 -1.89 4.49 -1.06
N LEU A 121 -2.22 3.73 -0.02
CA LEU A 121 -1.23 3.09 0.85
C LEU A 121 -0.53 1.92 0.18
N ALA A 122 -1.21 1.14 -0.67
CA ALA A 122 -0.59 0.09 -1.48
C ALA A 122 0.38 0.69 -2.50
N MET A 123 -0.01 1.79 -3.15
CA MET A 123 0.86 2.55 -4.04
C MET A 123 2.14 3.01 -3.31
N PHE A 124 1.98 3.63 -2.14
CA PHE A 124 3.10 4.07 -1.29
C PHE A 124 3.99 2.91 -0.85
N ALA A 125 3.42 1.80 -0.40
CA ALA A 125 4.15 0.64 0.10
C ALA A 125 5.04 0.02 -0.99
N TRP A 126 4.48 -0.20 -2.17
CA TRP A 126 5.20 -0.79 -3.30
C TRP A 126 6.27 0.14 -3.86
N TRP A 127 5.99 1.43 -3.95
CA TRP A 127 6.99 2.40 -4.39
C TRP A 127 8.16 2.50 -3.40
N SER A 128 7.85 2.55 -2.10
CA SER A 128 8.86 2.56 -1.04
C SER A 128 9.68 1.27 -1.02
N LEU A 129 9.05 0.11 -1.25
CA LEU A 129 9.73 -1.18 -1.34
C LEU A 129 10.70 -1.22 -2.52
N LEU A 130 10.29 -0.76 -3.71
CA LEU A 130 11.17 -0.68 -4.87
C LEU A 130 12.41 0.16 -4.58
N HIS A 131 12.22 1.37 -4.01
CA HIS A 131 13.33 2.22 -3.61
C HIS A 131 14.22 1.55 -2.55
N ALA A 132 13.65 0.93 -1.52
CA ALA A 132 14.42 0.26 -0.47
C ALA A 132 15.26 -0.91 -1.01
N VAL A 133 14.73 -1.69 -1.96
CA VAL A 133 15.45 -2.79 -2.60
C VAL A 133 16.53 -2.29 -3.56
N VAL A 134 16.29 -1.21 -4.29
CA VAL A 134 17.32 -0.55 -5.12
C VAL A 134 18.45 0.01 -4.25
N ASP A 135 18.11 0.68 -3.15
CA ASP A 135 19.08 1.23 -2.21
C ASP A 135 19.85 0.13 -1.46
N LEU A 136 19.23 -1.03 -1.22
CA LEU A 136 19.94 -2.23 -0.77
C LEU A 136 21.01 -2.65 -1.80
N GLY A 137 20.73 -2.56 -3.09
CA GLY A 137 21.73 -2.76 -4.14
C GLY A 137 22.92 -1.80 -4.05
N VAL A 138 22.66 -0.53 -3.70
CA VAL A 138 23.71 0.46 -3.44
C VAL A 138 24.57 0.06 -2.24
N VAL A 139 23.94 -0.38 -1.13
CA VAL A 139 24.67 -0.91 0.03
C VAL A 139 25.51 -2.12 -0.36
N LEU A 140 24.98 -3.08 -1.11
CA LEU A 140 25.75 -4.23 -1.58
C LEU A 140 26.97 -3.79 -2.40
N LYS A 141 26.82 -2.79 -3.27
CA LYS A 141 27.94 -2.25 -4.05
C LYS A 141 29.05 -1.63 -3.19
N TYR A 142 28.69 -0.94 -2.12
CA TYR A 142 29.68 -0.26 -1.27
C TYR A 142 30.34 -1.20 -0.24
N TYR A 143 29.61 -2.18 0.27
CA TYR A 143 30.06 -3.04 1.37
C TYR A 143 30.49 -4.43 0.94
N THR A 144 30.28 -4.81 -0.33
CA THR A 144 30.70 -6.11 -0.87
C THR A 144 31.49 -5.93 -2.17
N ALA A 145 32.41 -6.83 -2.47
CA ALA A 145 33.19 -6.82 -3.72
C ALA A 145 32.42 -7.43 -4.92
N MET A 146 31.08 -7.36 -4.90
CA MET A 146 30.25 -7.92 -5.97
C MET A 146 30.30 -7.06 -7.25
N THR A 147 30.18 -7.72 -8.40
CA THR A 147 30.13 -7.03 -9.69
C THR A 147 28.74 -6.42 -9.93
N ASP A 148 28.70 -5.29 -10.65
CA ASP A 148 27.44 -4.58 -10.95
C ASP A 148 26.34 -5.46 -11.58
N PRO A 149 26.65 -6.39 -12.51
CA PRO A 149 25.64 -7.30 -13.05
C PRO A 149 25.04 -8.21 -11.99
N LEU A 150 25.85 -8.75 -11.08
CA LEU A 150 25.39 -9.65 -10.02
C LEU A 150 24.47 -8.92 -9.04
N ILE A 151 24.83 -7.71 -8.64
CA ILE A 151 24.01 -6.88 -7.74
C ILE A 151 22.65 -6.59 -8.38
N SER A 152 22.64 -6.21 -9.65
CA SER A 152 21.39 -5.97 -10.38
C SER A 152 20.53 -7.23 -10.49
N THR A 153 21.13 -8.41 -10.69
CA THR A 153 20.39 -9.68 -10.66
C THR A 153 19.77 -9.92 -9.28
N VAL A 154 20.51 -9.72 -8.19
CA VAL A 154 19.99 -9.88 -6.81
C VAL A 154 18.81 -8.96 -6.55
N VAL A 155 18.93 -7.67 -6.89
CA VAL A 155 17.85 -6.68 -6.75
C VAL A 155 16.61 -7.10 -7.53
N LEU A 156 16.77 -7.50 -8.80
CA LEU A 156 15.66 -7.97 -9.64
C LEU A 156 15.04 -9.26 -9.11
N SER A 157 15.83 -10.20 -8.58
CA SER A 157 15.34 -11.43 -7.98
C SER A 157 14.50 -11.15 -6.73
N ILE A 158 14.92 -10.23 -5.86
CA ILE A 158 14.13 -9.82 -4.68
C ILE A 158 12.80 -9.21 -5.13
N ILE A 159 12.82 -8.28 -6.08
CA ILE A 159 11.59 -7.66 -6.61
C ILE A 159 10.68 -8.74 -7.21
N PHE A 160 11.23 -9.65 -8.01
CA PHE A 160 10.46 -10.75 -8.61
C PHE A 160 9.77 -11.61 -7.54
N ILE A 161 10.49 -12.03 -6.49
CA ILE A 161 9.92 -12.81 -5.39
C ILE A 161 8.78 -12.02 -4.74
N CYS A 162 8.99 -10.74 -4.41
CA CYS A 162 7.95 -9.90 -3.83
C CYS A 162 6.69 -9.82 -4.74
N VAL A 163 6.88 -9.63 -6.05
CA VAL A 163 5.78 -9.59 -7.03
C VAL A 163 4.99 -10.90 -7.03
N ILE A 164 5.67 -12.04 -7.08
CA ILE A 164 5.02 -13.36 -7.03
C ILE A 164 4.26 -13.52 -5.72
N THR A 165 4.87 -13.21 -4.58
CA THR A 165 4.22 -13.29 -3.26
C THR A 165 2.96 -12.42 -3.21
N TRP A 166 3.01 -11.20 -3.73
CA TRP A 166 1.86 -10.31 -3.77
C TRP A 166 0.74 -10.85 -4.65
N PHE A 167 1.09 -11.32 -5.86
CA PHE A 167 0.10 -11.91 -6.76
C PHE A 167 -0.56 -13.15 -6.14
N SER A 168 0.21 -14.03 -5.49
CA SER A 168 -0.34 -15.17 -4.75
C SER A 168 -1.26 -14.72 -3.60
N LEU A 169 -0.85 -13.71 -2.84
CA LEU A 169 -1.67 -13.14 -1.77
C LEU A 169 -2.97 -12.55 -2.32
N GLN A 170 -2.91 -11.84 -3.44
CA GLN A 170 -4.04 -11.17 -4.06
C GLN A 170 -5.01 -12.15 -4.73
N SER A 171 -4.52 -13.16 -5.44
CA SER A 171 -5.34 -14.08 -6.22
C SER A 171 -5.84 -15.29 -5.44
N VAL A 172 -5.09 -15.77 -4.45
CA VAL A 172 -5.41 -17.04 -3.75
C VAL A 172 -5.79 -16.78 -2.29
N PHE A 173 -4.87 -16.21 -1.50
CA PHE A 173 -5.00 -16.22 -0.04
C PHE A 173 -5.90 -15.12 0.53
N CYS A 174 -5.88 -13.94 -0.07
CA CYS A 174 -6.57 -12.75 0.41
C CYS A 174 -7.46 -12.11 -0.65
N ALA A 175 -7.93 -12.91 -1.63
CA ALA A 175 -8.81 -12.44 -2.71
C ALA A 175 -10.01 -11.65 -2.18
N LYS A 176 -10.65 -12.11 -1.08
CA LYS A 176 -11.78 -11.42 -0.45
C LYS A 176 -11.44 -10.01 0.07
N TYR A 177 -10.21 -9.80 0.53
CA TYR A 177 -9.75 -8.55 1.17
C TYR A 177 -9.13 -7.59 0.14
N MET A 178 -8.33 -8.12 -0.79
CA MET A 178 -7.44 -7.34 -1.65
C MET A 178 -7.95 -7.14 -3.07
N ARG A 179 -9.14 -7.66 -3.42
CA ARG A 179 -9.73 -7.56 -4.77
C ARG A 179 -9.84 -6.13 -5.31
N HIS A 180 -9.97 -5.13 -4.44
CA HIS A 180 -10.14 -3.74 -4.85
C HIS A 180 -8.80 -3.00 -5.00
N THR A 181 -7.67 -3.67 -4.81
CA THR A 181 -6.34 -3.06 -4.78
C THR A 181 -5.64 -3.28 -6.11
N PHE A 182 -5.74 -2.30 -7.01
CA PHE A 182 -5.21 -2.40 -8.38
C PHE A 182 -3.95 -1.55 -8.59
N THR A 183 -3.76 -0.51 -7.78
CA THR A 183 -2.62 0.44 -7.89
C THR A 183 -1.25 -0.22 -7.86
N VAL A 184 -1.10 -1.38 -7.19
CA VAL A 184 0.16 -2.12 -7.08
C VAL A 184 0.78 -2.43 -8.42
N HIS A 185 -0.01 -2.97 -9.36
CA HIS A 185 0.50 -3.37 -10.66
C HIS A 185 0.97 -2.15 -11.48
N ALA A 186 0.23 -1.04 -11.41
CA ALA A 186 0.61 0.20 -12.08
C ALA A 186 1.94 0.75 -11.55
N VAL A 187 2.13 0.76 -10.22
CA VAL A 187 3.38 1.20 -9.57
C VAL A 187 4.55 0.29 -9.94
N LEU A 188 4.33 -1.02 -9.93
CA LEU A 188 5.35 -2.00 -10.31
C LEU A 188 5.80 -1.83 -11.76
N ILE A 189 4.86 -1.66 -12.69
CA ILE A 189 5.17 -1.41 -14.11
C ILE A 189 5.97 -0.12 -14.27
N LEU A 190 5.56 0.97 -13.60
CA LEU A 190 6.29 2.24 -13.65
C LEU A 190 7.69 2.15 -13.03
N GLY A 191 7.81 1.46 -11.89
CA GLY A 191 9.08 1.25 -11.20
C GLY A 191 10.06 0.41 -12.02
N LEU A 192 9.61 -0.73 -12.53
CA LEU A 192 10.37 -1.58 -13.44
C LEU A 192 10.70 -0.84 -14.74
N GLY A 193 9.78 -0.01 -15.26
CA GLY A 193 10.02 0.86 -16.39
C GLY A 193 11.16 1.84 -16.15
N SER A 194 11.20 2.49 -14.99
CA SER A 194 12.29 3.37 -14.57
C SER A 194 13.63 2.63 -14.44
N MET A 195 13.63 1.40 -13.95
CA MET A 195 14.83 0.56 -13.90
C MET A 195 15.29 0.16 -15.32
N PHE A 196 14.34 -0.16 -16.19
CA PHE A 196 14.58 -0.53 -17.58
C PHE A 196 15.18 0.64 -18.38
N THR A 197 14.58 1.84 -18.34
CA THR A 197 15.08 3.00 -19.10
C THR A 197 16.48 3.42 -18.63
N SER A 198 16.74 3.36 -17.32
CA SER A 198 18.05 3.65 -16.74
C SER A 198 19.14 2.70 -17.27
N SER A 199 18.79 1.42 -17.43
CA SER A 199 19.72 0.34 -17.83
C SER A 199 19.75 0.08 -19.34
N TYR A 200 18.92 0.76 -20.13
CA TYR A 200 18.80 0.53 -21.56
C TYR A 200 19.98 1.17 -22.32
N ARG A 201 20.62 0.38 -23.18
CA ARG A 201 21.70 0.81 -24.09
C ARG A 201 21.47 0.13 -25.43
N VAL A 202 21.25 0.91 -26.49
CA VAL A 202 20.93 0.40 -27.84
C VAL A 202 22.03 -0.51 -28.39
N GLN A 203 23.29 -0.20 -28.11
CA GLN A 203 24.44 -0.93 -28.64
C GLN A 203 24.83 -2.17 -27.81
N ASN A 204 24.45 -2.22 -26.52
CA ASN A 204 24.84 -3.28 -25.59
C ASN A 204 23.65 -3.65 -24.69
N PHE A 205 22.79 -4.54 -25.17
CA PHE A 205 21.62 -4.97 -24.41
C PHE A 205 22.02 -5.95 -23.30
N SER A 206 21.96 -5.51 -22.05
CA SER A 206 22.36 -6.33 -20.91
C SER A 206 21.33 -7.40 -20.58
N VAL A 207 21.79 -8.56 -20.08
CA VAL A 207 20.92 -9.65 -19.60
C VAL A 207 19.97 -9.17 -18.50
N ASN A 208 20.45 -8.31 -17.59
CA ASN A 208 19.62 -7.76 -16.52
C ASN A 208 18.51 -6.83 -17.06
N THR A 209 18.81 -6.06 -18.12
CA THR A 209 17.80 -5.24 -18.82
C THR A 209 16.73 -6.15 -19.44
N ALA A 210 17.14 -7.28 -20.03
CA ALA A 210 16.22 -8.30 -20.55
C ALA A 210 15.33 -8.89 -19.45
N ILE A 211 15.92 -9.30 -18.32
CA ILE A 211 15.20 -9.84 -17.16
C ILE A 211 14.21 -8.81 -16.62
N CYS A 212 14.63 -7.55 -16.45
CA CYS A 212 13.74 -6.47 -16.02
C CYS A 212 12.53 -6.30 -16.96
N GLY A 213 12.76 -6.35 -18.28
CA GLY A 213 11.70 -6.31 -19.28
C GLY A 213 10.73 -7.49 -19.18
N ILE A 214 11.26 -8.72 -18.97
CA ILE A 214 10.44 -9.92 -18.77
C ILE A 214 9.58 -9.80 -17.51
N VAL A 215 10.15 -9.35 -16.39
CA VAL A 215 9.40 -9.12 -15.15
C VAL A 215 8.30 -8.08 -15.35
N MET A 216 8.57 -7.00 -16.09
CA MET A 216 7.56 -5.99 -16.43
C MET A 216 6.41 -6.55 -17.27
N ILE A 217 6.71 -7.40 -18.26
CA ILE A 217 5.68 -8.10 -19.05
C ILE A 217 4.86 -9.03 -18.16
N LEU A 218 5.52 -9.79 -17.26
CA LEU A 218 4.84 -10.68 -16.32
C LEU A 218 3.88 -9.90 -15.39
N VAL A 219 4.32 -8.78 -14.82
CA VAL A 219 3.46 -7.90 -14.00
C VAL A 219 2.26 -7.39 -14.81
N THR A 220 2.48 -7.06 -16.08
CA THR A 220 1.41 -6.61 -16.98
C THR A 220 0.38 -7.71 -17.21
N ILE A 221 0.83 -8.94 -17.49
CA ILE A 221 -0.04 -10.12 -17.63
C ILE A 221 -0.82 -10.37 -16.32
N MET A 222 -0.15 -10.31 -15.17
CA MET A 222 -0.79 -10.45 -13.85
C MET A 222 -1.87 -9.39 -13.62
N SER A 223 -1.62 -8.14 -14.02
CA SER A 223 -2.60 -7.06 -13.96
C SER A 223 -3.83 -7.36 -14.81
N PHE A 224 -3.66 -7.88 -16.03
CA PHE A 224 -4.77 -8.28 -16.89
C PHE A 224 -5.55 -9.44 -16.30
N ILE A 225 -4.87 -10.46 -15.76
CA ILE A 225 -5.52 -11.60 -15.09
C ILE A 225 -6.38 -11.09 -13.93
N HIS A 226 -5.82 -10.23 -13.07
CA HIS A 226 -6.57 -9.67 -11.93
C HIS A 226 -7.77 -8.83 -12.38
N LEU A 227 -7.64 -8.04 -13.45
CA LEU A 227 -8.74 -7.28 -14.04
C LEU A 227 -9.86 -8.21 -14.56
N ILE A 228 -9.49 -9.27 -15.28
CA ILE A 228 -10.45 -10.27 -15.80
C ILE A 228 -11.16 -10.95 -14.63
N GLN A 229 -10.43 -11.39 -13.60
CA GLN A 229 -11.01 -11.98 -12.39
C GLN A 229 -12.01 -11.03 -11.72
N ALA A 230 -11.65 -9.74 -11.58
CA ALA A 230 -12.52 -8.74 -10.98
C ALA A 230 -13.82 -8.53 -11.80
N CYS A 231 -13.72 -8.54 -13.14
CA CYS A 231 -14.86 -8.41 -14.05
C CYS A 231 -15.76 -9.65 -14.05
N VAL A 232 -15.20 -10.86 -14.19
CA VAL A 232 -15.95 -12.12 -14.23
C VAL A 232 -16.79 -12.30 -12.97
N GLU A 233 -16.19 -12.07 -11.80
CA GLU A 233 -16.92 -12.25 -10.55
C GLU A 233 -18.00 -11.17 -10.35
N LYS A 234 -17.83 -9.96 -10.90
CA LYS A 234 -18.91 -8.95 -10.91
C LYS A 234 -20.12 -9.41 -11.74
N THR A 235 -19.90 -10.20 -12.77
CA THR A 235 -20.97 -10.82 -13.58
C THR A 235 -21.68 -11.94 -12.83
N HIS A 236 -20.96 -12.71 -12.00
CA HIS A 236 -21.55 -13.81 -11.22
C HIS A 236 -22.29 -13.37 -9.96
N THR A 237 -21.92 -12.22 -9.36
CA THR A 237 -22.67 -11.61 -8.26
C THR A 237 -23.38 -10.34 -8.75
N PRO A 238 -24.60 -10.44 -9.33
CA PRO A 238 -25.45 -9.26 -9.46
C PRO A 238 -25.80 -8.74 -8.05
N LEU A 239 -26.24 -7.48 -7.97
CA LEU A 239 -26.57 -6.67 -6.78
C LEU A 239 -27.63 -7.30 -5.83
N ALA A 240 -27.46 -8.55 -5.41
CA ALA A 240 -28.19 -9.11 -4.28
C ALA A 240 -27.54 -8.56 -3.02
N VAL A 241 -28.15 -7.50 -2.48
CA VAL A 241 -28.00 -7.10 -1.09
C VAL A 241 -28.35 -8.32 -0.26
N GLU A 242 -27.36 -9.00 0.32
CA GLU A 242 -27.57 -9.87 1.47
C GLU A 242 -27.23 -9.08 2.73
N PRO A 243 -28.23 -8.55 3.49
CA PRO A 243 -28.03 -8.10 4.84
C PRO A 243 -28.41 -9.27 5.74
N ASN A 244 -27.52 -10.26 5.89
CA ASN A 244 -27.65 -11.21 6.98
C ASN A 244 -26.29 -11.39 7.68
N GLY A 245 -25.69 -10.25 8.04
CA GLY A 245 -24.61 -10.17 9.00
C GLY A 245 -25.21 -9.79 10.35
N ASN A 246 -25.15 -10.70 11.31
CA ASN A 246 -25.61 -10.54 12.68
C ASN A 246 -25.14 -9.17 13.25
N LEU A 247 -26.06 -8.22 13.42
CA LEU A 247 -25.79 -6.82 13.79
C LEU A 247 -25.22 -6.68 15.23
N GLY A 248 -25.13 -7.79 15.97
CA GLY A 248 -24.81 -7.84 17.40
C GLY A 248 -23.36 -7.63 17.81
N ASN A 249 -22.39 -7.57 16.88
CA ASN A 249 -20.96 -7.47 17.22
C ASN A 249 -20.27 -6.17 16.76
N CYS A 250 -21.02 -5.10 16.48
CA CYS A 250 -20.39 -3.80 16.20
C CYS A 250 -19.96 -3.17 17.54
N VAL A 251 -18.71 -3.41 17.95
CA VAL A 251 -18.13 -2.82 19.17
C VAL A 251 -17.83 -1.35 18.88
N THR A 252 -18.55 -0.44 19.53
CA THR A 252 -18.31 1.00 19.49
C THR A 252 -17.22 1.38 20.47
N VAL A 253 -16.29 2.24 20.05
CA VAL A 253 -15.15 2.69 20.89
C VAL A 253 -15.50 3.95 21.68
N CYS A 254 -16.46 4.73 21.19
CA CYS A 254 -17.00 5.88 21.90
C CYS A 254 -18.47 5.66 22.26
N ASP A 255 -18.74 5.17 23.48
CA ASP A 255 -20.04 5.36 24.11
C ASP A 255 -20.09 6.77 24.69
N LEU A 256 -21.00 7.59 24.14
CA LEU A 256 -21.25 8.94 24.64
C LEU A 256 -22.32 8.93 25.75
N GLU A 257 -22.49 7.83 26.48
CA GLU A 257 -23.51 7.69 27.52
C GLU A 257 -22.89 7.83 28.91
N GLY A 258 -22.29 9.00 29.13
CA GLY A 258 -21.92 9.47 30.46
C GLY A 258 -23.17 9.96 31.21
N ASN A 259 -23.72 9.13 32.09
CA ASN A 259 -24.49 9.48 33.29
C ASN A 259 -25.36 10.76 33.22
N ILE A 260 -26.62 10.63 32.80
CA ILE A 260 -27.70 11.49 33.31
C ILE A 260 -28.51 10.64 34.29
N LYS A 261 -28.11 10.64 35.57
CA LYS A 261 -28.97 10.16 36.65
C LYS A 261 -30.10 11.18 36.85
N PRO A 262 -31.38 10.79 36.84
CA PRO A 262 -32.43 11.66 37.34
C PRO A 262 -32.26 11.78 38.86
N LYS A 263 -32.05 13.00 39.34
CA LYS A 263 -32.23 13.30 40.77
C LYS A 263 -33.73 13.21 41.06
N GLN A 264 -34.12 12.20 41.82
CA GLN A 264 -35.32 12.24 42.67
C GLN A 264 -35.05 13.13 43.88
#